data_AF-A0A2W5EAA1-F1
#
_entry.id   AF-A0A2W5EAA1-F1
#
_cell.length_a   1.000
_cell.length_b   1.000
_cell.length_c   1.000
_cell.angle_alpha   90.00
_cell.angle_beta   90.00
_cell.angle_gamma   90.00
#
_symmetry.space_group_name_H-M   'P 1'
#
loop_
_entity.id
_entity.type
_entity.pdbx_description
1 polymer ?
#
loop_
_entity_poly.entity_id
_entity_poly.type
_entity_poly.pdbx_seq_one_letter_code
_entity_poly.pdbx_strand_id
1 'polypeptide(L)' 'METVKTAVHFTDNYLISPTNPIAVNLIGAGGTGSKVLTALMEMSHSLTELGHAGLQVRLWDDDIITEANLGRQR' A
#
# COMPACT_ATOMS: atom_id res chain seq x y z
N MET A 1 -13.53 -10.55 38.02
CA MET A 1 -12.22 -10.28 37.41
C MET A 1 -12.39 -10.49 35.92
N GLU A 2 -12.32 -9.45 35.09
CA GLU A 2 -12.34 -9.66 33.64
C GLU A 2 -11.05 -10.39 33.22
N THR A 3 -11.20 -11.48 32.49
CA THR A 3 -10.07 -12.22 31.94
C THR A 3 -9.56 -11.46 30.72
N VAL A 4 -8.43 -10.76 30.86
CA VAL A 4 -7.78 -10.09 29.73
C VAL A 4 -7.29 -11.16 28.75
N LYS A 5 -7.87 -11.17 27.55
CA LYS A 5 -7.44 -12.06 26.46
C LYS A 5 -6.19 -11.48 25.78
N THR A 6 -5.26 -12.35 25.39
CA THR A 6 -4.11 -11.94 24.58
C THR A 6 -4.58 -11.40 23.23
N ALA A 7 -4.09 -10.23 22.84
CA ALA A 7 -4.31 -9.70 21.50
C ALA A 7 -3.54 -10.55 20.49
N VAL A 8 -4.24 -11.07 19.48
CA VAL A 8 -3.67 -11.86 18.38
C VAL A 8 -4.10 -11.25 17.06
N HIS A 9 -3.16 -11.18 16.10
CA HIS A 9 -3.45 -10.75 14.74
C HIS A 9 -3.72 -12.00 13.90
N PHE A 10 -4.94 -12.10 13.37
CA PHE A 10 -5.29 -13.15 12.41
C PHE A 10 -5.10 -12.58 11.01
N THR A 11 -4.25 -13.21 10.21
CA THR A 11 -4.05 -12.84 8.80
C THR A 11 -4.02 -14.11 7.97
N ASP A 12 -4.45 -13.99 6.71
CA ASP A 12 -4.39 -15.11 5.78
C ASP A 12 -2.92 -15.49 5.52
N ASN A 13 -2.62 -16.80 5.45
CA ASN A 13 -1.26 -17.28 5.17
C ASN A 13 -0.70 -16.71 3.86
N TYR A 14 -1.58 -16.43 2.88
CA TYR A 14 -1.20 -15.78 1.63
C TYR A 14 -0.56 -14.40 1.87
N LEU A 15 -1.01 -13.64 2.86
CA LEU A 15 -0.46 -12.32 3.18
C LEU A 15 0.87 -12.39 3.96
N ILE A 16 1.19 -13.54 4.56
CA ILE A 16 2.43 -13.76 5.31
C ILE A 16 3.57 -14.18 4.37
N SER A 17 3.28 -15.09 3.43
CA SER A 17 4.28 -15.63 2.51
C SER A 17 3.69 -15.78 1.10
N PRO A 18 3.44 -14.66 0.41
CA PRO A 18 2.85 -14.69 -0.92
C PRO A 18 3.87 -15.20 -1.95
N THR A 19 3.43 -16.07 -2.86
CA THR A 19 4.22 -16.50 -4.03
C THR A 19 4.13 -15.55 -5.21
N ASN A 20 3.13 -14.67 -5.22
CA ASN A 20 2.90 -13.65 -6.24
C ASN A 20 2.80 -12.28 -5.58
N PRO A 21 3.07 -11.16 -6.27
CA PRO A 21 2.92 -9.84 -5.68
C PRO A 21 1.51 -9.63 -5.11
N ILE A 22 1.41 -8.97 -3.96
CA ILE A 22 0.10 -8.65 -3.38
C ILE A 22 -0.54 -7.51 -4.18
N ALA A 23 -1.76 -7.74 -4.67
CA ALA A 23 -2.50 -6.73 -5.40
C ALA A 23 -3.05 -5.66 -4.44
N VAL A 24 -2.73 -4.39 -4.71
CA VAL A 24 -3.20 -3.23 -3.94
C VAL A 24 -3.90 -2.27 -4.88
N ASN A 25 -5.18 -1.98 -4.62
CA ASN A 25 -5.90 -0.92 -5.31
C ASN A 25 -5.83 0.35 -4.47
N LEU A 26 -5.15 1.37 -4.98
CA LEU A 26 -5.11 2.71 -4.39
C LEU A 26 -6.16 3.58 -5.09
N ILE A 27 -7.10 4.13 -4.33
CA ILE A 27 -8.17 4.99 -4.85
C ILE A 27 -7.86 6.44 -4.45
N GLY A 28 -7.73 7.31 -5.45
CA GLY A 28 -7.27 8.68 -5.33
C GLY A 28 -5.76 8.82 -5.54
N ALA A 29 -5.39 9.66 -6.51
CA ALA A 29 -4.05 10.09 -6.91
C ALA A 29 -3.74 11.55 -6.49
N GLY A 30 -4.65 12.19 -5.73
CA GLY A 30 -4.42 13.52 -5.16
C GLY A 30 -3.27 13.57 -4.12
N GLY A 31 -3.20 14.65 -3.34
CA GLY A 31 -2.01 14.92 -2.49
C GLY A 31 -1.72 13.87 -1.40
N THR A 32 -2.73 13.14 -0.93
CA THR A 32 -2.55 11.98 -0.03
C THR A 32 -2.20 10.74 -0.84
N GLY A 33 -2.92 10.50 -1.94
CA GLY A 33 -2.72 9.35 -2.81
C GLY A 33 -1.29 9.26 -3.32
N SER A 34 -0.73 10.38 -3.76
CA SER A 34 0.64 10.46 -4.28
C SER A 34 1.70 10.07 -3.23
N LYS A 35 1.50 10.47 -1.96
CA LYS A 35 2.37 10.07 -0.84
C LYS A 35 2.21 8.59 -0.49
N VAL A 36 0.97 8.09 -0.49
CA VAL A 36 0.70 6.66 -0.25
C VAL A 36 1.31 5.82 -1.35
N LEU A 37 1.22 6.24 -2.61
CA LEU A 37 1.85 5.57 -3.74
C LEU A 37 3.37 5.52 -3.60
N THR A 38 3.99 6.63 -3.17
CA THR A 38 5.44 6.68 -2.90
C THR A 38 5.82 5.68 -1.80
N ALA A 39 5.09 5.65 -0.69
CA ALA A 39 5.34 4.69 0.39
C ALA A 39 5.12 3.23 -0.07
N LEU A 40 4.09 2.96 -0.87
CA LEU A 40 3.85 1.62 -1.46
C LEU A 40 5.02 1.18 -2.35
N MET A 41 5.60 2.10 -3.11
CA MET A 41 6.77 1.83 -3.95
C MET A 41 8.01 1.52 -3.10
N GLU A 42 8.30 2.30 -2.06
CA GLU A 42 9.41 2.05 -1.12
C GLU A 42 9.25 0.71 -0.38
N MET A 43 8.03 0.38 0.05
CA MET A 43 7.72 -0.91 0.66
C MET A 43 7.90 -2.06 -0.33
N SER A 44 7.41 -1.93 -1.57
CA SER A 44 7.56 -2.97 -2.59
C SER A 44 9.03 -3.22 -2.94
N HIS A 45 9.84 -2.15 -3.02
CA HIS A 45 11.27 -2.28 -3.22
C HIS A 45 11.92 -3.05 -2.06
N SER A 46 11.65 -2.64 -0.82
CA SER A 46 12.17 -3.31 0.38
C SER A 46 11.78 -4.79 0.45
N LEU A 47 10.52 -5.12 0.12
CA LEU A 47 10.04 -6.50 0.05
C LEU A 47 10.82 -7.33 -0.99
N THR A 48 11.08 -6.74 -2.16
CA THR A 48 11.80 -7.42 -3.25
C THR A 48 13.26 -7.69 -2.86
N GLU A 49 13.94 -6.73 -2.24
CA GLU A 49 15.32 -6.90 -1.75
C GLU A 49 15.43 -7.97 -0.65
N LEU A 50 14.36 -8.17 0.14
CA LEU A 50 14.27 -9.22 1.14
C LEU A 50 13.85 -10.60 0.57
N GLY A 51 13.67 -10.70 -0.76
CA GLY A 51 13.30 -11.95 -1.44
C GLY A 51 11.81 -12.27 -1.44
N HIS A 52 10.95 -11.31 -1.11
CA HIS A 52 9.50 -11.45 -1.22
C HIS A 52 9.00 -10.99 -2.59
N ALA A 53 7.78 -11.39 -2.95
CA ALA A 53 7.18 -11.08 -4.25
C ALA A 53 6.82 -9.59 -4.48
N GLY A 54 6.86 -8.75 -3.43
CA GLY A 54 6.53 -7.32 -3.54
C GLY A 54 5.03 -7.01 -3.71
N LEU A 55 4.72 -5.83 -4.26
CA LEU A 55 3.35 -5.35 -4.45
C LEU A 55 3.04 -5.10 -5.93
N GLN A 56 1.82 -5.44 -6.35
CA GLN A 56 1.24 -5.01 -7.61
C GLN A 56 0.22 -3.91 -7.33
N VAL A 57 0.58 -2.65 -7.60
CA VAL A 57 -0.29 -1.51 -7.29
C VAL A 57 -1.09 -1.08 -8.53
N ARG A 58 -2.40 -0.88 -8.34
CA ARG A 58 -3.29 -0.24 -9.32
C ARG A 58 -3.85 1.04 -8.71
N LEU A 59 -3.54 2.17 -9.32
CA LEU A 59 -4.06 3.48 -8.93
C LEU A 59 -5.30 3.83 -9.75
N TRP A 60 -6.33 4.33 -9.08
CA TRP A 60 -7.56 4.82 -9.70
C TRP A 60 -7.79 6.26 -9.29
N ASP A 61 -7.99 7.15 -10.25
CA ASP A 61 -8.46 8.52 -10.04
C ASP A 61 -9.22 8.95 -11.31
N ASP A 62 -10.33 9.66 -11.16
CA ASP A 62 -11.09 10.21 -12.29
C ASP A 62 -10.80 11.70 -12.55
N ASP A 63 -10.05 12.35 -11.66
CA ASP A 63 -9.72 13.76 -11.75
C ASP A 63 -8.56 14.02 -12.73
N ILE A 64 -8.50 15.25 -13.24
CA ILE A 64 -7.45 15.70 -14.16
C ILE A 64 -6.52 16.66 -13.42
N ILE A 65 -5.22 16.48 -13.61
CA ILE A 65 -4.22 17.38 -13.02
C ILE A 65 -4.43 18.81 -13.52
N THR A 66 -4.57 19.74 -12.58
CA THR A 66 -4.65 21.18 -12.80
C THR A 66 -3.42 21.89 -12.23
N GLU A 67 -3.20 23.16 -12.60
CA GLU A 67 -2.06 23.94 -12.08
C GLU A 67 -2.05 24.04 -10.55
N ALA A 68 -3.21 24.13 -9.90
CA ALA A 68 -3.34 24.15 -8.44
C ALA A 68 -2.90 22.84 -7.75
N ASN A 69 -2.70 21.77 -8.51
CA ASN A 69 -2.19 20.49 -8.01
C ASN A 69 -0.66 20.45 -7.98
N LEU A 70 -0.01 21.27 -8.82
CA LEU A 70 1.44 21.36 -8.93
C LEU A 70 2.02 21.89 -7.62
N GLY A 71 2.76 21.03 -6.91
CA GLY A 71 3.45 21.36 -5.65
C GLY A 71 2.96 20.60 -4.42
N ARG A 72 1.72 20.08 -4.42
CA ARG A 72 1.17 19.28 -3.30
C ARG A 72 0.91 17.81 -3.66
N GLN A 73 0.81 17.51 -4.94
CA GLN A 73 0.75 16.15 -5.47
C GLN A 73 2.13 15.85 -6.07
N ARG A 74 2.79 14.81 -5.54
CA ARG A 74 4.17 14.42 -5.86
C ARG A 74 4.23 12.93 -6.14
#